data_AF-A0A9J5WQV5-F1
#
_entry.id   AF-A0A9J5WQV5-F1
#
_cell.length_a   1.000
_cell.length_b   1.000
_cell.length_c   1.000
_cell.angle_alpha   90.00
_cell.angle_beta   90.00
_cell.angle_gamma   90.00
#
_symmetry.space_group_name_H-M   'P 1'
#
loop_
_entity.id
_entity.type
_entity.pdbx_description
1 polymer ?
#
loop_
_entity_poly.entity_id
_entity_poly.type
_entity_poly.pdbx_seq_one_letter_code
_entity_poly.pdbx_strand_id
1 'polypeptide(L)'
;MSSLEEPLKLERLPSLSNIDWLERFSSGACRPVGEDMAMGDSWSNGRNCSSSNSCVEDNDEYGRENYKWRRHGSRNAISSRKSKSLSKNYIVCGTVSRSQCLTDRQPKSYSKHRSTVRKTFKQLFNGMPNHVKIVEVGARDGLQNEKKTVPTSVKVELIQKLVSCGLPVVEVTGFVSPKWVPQLSDAKDVMEAVKDLEGARLPVLTPNMKGFEAAVAAGAKEVAVFASASESFSKSNINCSIEESLVRYRAVTSSAKKLAIPIRGYVSCAIGCPVEGAISPSKVAYVAKELHDMGCFEISLGDTIGIATPGTVVPMLEAVMAVVPVEKLAVHFHDTYGQSLSNILVSLQLGISTVDSSVAGLGGCPYAKGATGNVATEDVVYMLNGLGIKTNVDLQKLLVAGEFISKHLGRPSGSKAAIALSGATADASKM
;
A
#
# COMPACT_ATOMS: atom_id res chain seq x y z
N MET A 1 27.11 -3.07 -50.90
CA MET A 1 27.64 -2.10 -51.87
C MET A 1 26.47 -1.46 -52.59
N SER A 2 26.48 -0.12 -52.68
CA SER A 2 25.56 0.77 -53.43
C SER A 2 24.14 0.89 -52.87
N SER A 3 23.53 2.04 -52.63
CA SER A 3 23.87 3.48 -52.61
C SER A 3 22.61 4.16 -51.99
N LEU A 4 22.74 4.92 -50.90
CA LEU A 4 22.67 6.41 -50.87
C LEU A 4 21.50 7.02 -51.64
N GLU A 5 20.50 7.55 -50.91
CA GLU A 5 20.02 8.93 -51.07
C GLU A 5 19.17 9.35 -49.85
N GLU A 6 19.46 10.54 -49.33
CA GLU A 6 18.86 11.27 -48.20
C GLU A 6 18.68 12.74 -48.72
N PRO A 7 18.13 13.70 -47.95
CA PRO A 7 16.72 14.00 -47.67
C PRO A 7 16.25 15.34 -48.30
N LEU A 8 14.92 15.55 -48.36
CA LEU A 8 14.31 16.85 -48.67
C LEU A 8 14.08 17.68 -47.39
N LYS A 9 14.67 18.89 -47.39
CA LYS A 9 14.42 20.02 -46.48
C LYS A 9 13.44 21.01 -47.13
N LEU A 10 12.47 21.53 -46.39
CA LEU A 10 11.81 22.83 -46.57
C LEU A 10 10.81 23.01 -45.40
N GLU A 11 10.51 24.13 -44.76
CA GLU A 11 11.15 25.41 -44.43
C GLU A 11 10.43 25.96 -43.16
N ARG A 12 10.98 27.04 -42.61
CA ARG A 12 10.72 27.78 -41.36
C ARG A 12 9.30 28.33 -41.10
N LEU A 13 8.85 28.16 -39.83
CA LEU A 13 8.30 29.13 -38.83
C LEU A 13 7.04 30.01 -39.16
N PRO A 14 6.16 30.34 -38.17
CA PRO A 14 6.54 31.19 -37.03
C PRO A 14 5.98 30.87 -35.64
N SER A 15 6.69 31.46 -34.68
CA SER A 15 6.42 31.64 -33.25
C SER A 15 5.10 32.34 -32.96
N LEU A 16 4.37 31.85 -31.95
CA LEU A 16 3.33 32.62 -31.26
C LEU A 16 3.52 32.50 -29.74
N SER A 17 4.31 33.43 -29.22
CA SER A 17 4.06 34.05 -27.93
C SER A 17 2.79 34.89 -28.05
N ASN A 18 1.80 34.66 -27.20
CA ASN A 18 1.06 35.71 -26.48
C ASN A 18 0.09 35.05 -25.51
N ILE A 19 0.53 35.08 -24.26
CA ILE A 19 -0.27 34.88 -23.06
C ILE A 19 -1.09 36.16 -22.88
N ASP A 20 -2.40 36.01 -22.71
CA ASP A 20 -3.20 37.02 -22.04
C ASP A 20 -4.33 36.28 -21.31
N TRP A 21 -4.42 36.47 -20.00
CA TRP A 21 -5.66 36.71 -19.25
C TRP A 21 -5.40 36.76 -17.73
N LEU A 22 -5.79 37.92 -17.17
CA LEU A 22 -6.23 38.22 -15.80
C LEU A 22 -5.22 38.74 -14.76
N GLU A 23 -5.23 40.07 -14.69
CA GLU A 23 -4.95 40.92 -13.54
C GLU A 23 -5.86 40.66 -12.31
N ARG A 24 -5.25 40.90 -11.13
CA ARG A 24 -5.79 41.48 -9.88
C ARG A 24 -6.66 40.60 -8.96
N PHE A 25 -6.06 40.21 -7.82
CA PHE A 25 -6.30 40.88 -6.53
C PHE A 25 -5.03 40.88 -5.67
N SER A 26 -4.85 41.99 -4.95
CA SER A 26 -3.62 42.49 -4.32
C SER A 26 -3.24 41.80 -3.00
N SER A 27 -1.92 41.83 -2.81
CA SER A 27 -1.09 41.64 -1.61
C SER A 27 -1.47 42.44 -0.35
N GLY A 28 -1.13 41.85 0.81
CA GLY A 28 -0.68 42.54 2.04
C GLY A 28 0.39 41.67 2.70
N ALA A 29 1.68 41.92 2.45
CA ALA A 29 2.58 42.81 3.21
C ALA A 29 2.96 42.25 4.60
N CYS A 30 4.23 41.80 4.74
CA CYS A 30 5.12 42.08 5.86
C CYS A 30 6.51 41.40 5.66
N ARG A 31 7.52 42.21 5.32
CA ARG A 31 8.94 42.06 5.71
C ARG A 31 9.42 43.44 6.15
N PRO A 32 10.37 43.52 7.10
CA PRO A 32 11.69 44.08 6.75
C PRO A 32 12.88 43.28 7.38
N VAL A 33 13.99 43.09 6.64
CA VAL A 33 15.33 43.77 6.75
C VAL A 33 16.28 42.93 7.63
N GLY A 34 17.58 42.72 7.39
CA GLY A 34 18.61 43.15 6.42
C GLY A 34 19.96 42.57 6.96
N GLU A 35 20.86 42.06 6.13
CA GLU A 35 22.26 42.54 5.92
C GLU A 35 23.14 41.28 5.73
N ASP A 36 24.37 41.29 5.24
CA ASP A 36 25.01 41.80 4.02
C ASP A 36 26.41 41.12 3.98
N MET A 37 26.98 40.85 2.79
CA MET A 37 28.41 40.58 2.50
C MET A 37 29.08 39.28 3.08
N ALA A 38 30.07 38.59 2.49
CA ALA A 38 31.03 38.89 1.42
C ALA A 38 31.58 37.59 0.78
N MET A 39 32.17 37.78 -0.41
CA MET A 39 32.92 36.88 -1.30
C MET A 39 34.23 36.29 -0.71
N GLY A 40 34.72 35.20 -1.31
CA GLY A 40 36.13 34.79 -1.19
C GLY A 40 36.48 33.46 -1.88
N ASP A 41 37.02 33.55 -3.09
CA ASP A 41 37.54 32.46 -3.92
C ASP A 41 38.86 31.82 -3.41
N SER A 42 39.09 30.60 -3.91
CA SER A 42 40.35 30.14 -4.53
C SER A 42 41.25 29.10 -3.82
N TRP A 43 41.36 27.96 -4.50
CA TRP A 43 42.58 27.26 -4.94
C TRP A 43 43.49 26.44 -4.00
N SER A 44 43.49 25.13 -4.31
CA SER A 44 44.60 24.36 -4.90
C SER A 44 45.54 23.51 -4.02
N ASN A 45 45.70 22.27 -4.50
CA ASN A 45 46.79 21.30 -4.33
C ASN A 45 46.99 20.73 -2.91
N GLY A 46 47.01 19.42 -2.69
CA GLY A 46 47.44 18.33 -3.55
C GLY A 46 48.72 17.72 -2.95
N ARG A 47 48.66 16.47 -2.48
CA ARG A 47 49.70 15.44 -2.66
C ARG A 47 49.42 14.14 -1.89
N ASN A 48 49.48 13.07 -2.68
CA ASN A 48 50.17 11.80 -2.47
C ASN A 48 49.83 10.87 -1.31
N CYS A 49 49.28 9.73 -1.76
CA CYS A 49 49.51 8.36 -1.34
C CYS A 49 50.93 8.08 -0.80
N SER A 50 51.03 7.14 0.15
CA SER A 50 51.75 5.86 -0.06
C SER A 50 51.57 4.94 1.15
N SER A 51 51.37 3.64 0.82
CA SER A 51 51.93 2.43 1.45
C SER A 51 51.68 2.17 2.94
N SER A 52 51.56 0.95 3.47
CA SER A 52 51.47 -0.43 2.99
C SER A 52 51.43 -1.29 4.26
N ASN A 53 50.69 -2.41 4.26
CA ASN A 53 50.91 -3.65 5.04
C ASN A 53 51.02 -3.54 6.59
N SER A 54 50.61 -4.49 7.43
CA SER A 54 50.42 -5.94 7.35
C SER A 54 49.66 -6.42 8.61
N CYS A 55 49.11 -7.63 8.51
CA CYS A 55 48.68 -8.55 9.58
C CYS A 55 49.72 -8.64 10.74
N VAL A 56 49.38 -8.96 11.99
CA VAL A 56 48.98 -10.29 12.51
C VAL A 56 48.42 -10.14 13.95
N GLU A 57 47.54 -11.08 14.29
CA GLU A 57 46.98 -11.59 15.56
C GLU A 57 47.68 -11.21 16.88
N ASP A 58 46.87 -10.96 17.93
CA ASP A 58 46.98 -11.71 19.19
C ASP A 58 45.72 -11.57 20.08
N ASN A 59 45.46 -12.64 20.82
CA ASN A 59 44.38 -12.84 21.80
C ASN A 59 44.41 -11.84 22.97
N ASP A 60 43.26 -11.53 23.57
CA ASP A 60 43.01 -11.89 24.97
C ASP A 60 41.61 -11.49 25.48
N GLU A 61 41.15 -12.34 26.37
CA GLU A 61 39.87 -12.48 27.07
C GLU A 61 39.69 -11.42 28.18
N TYR A 62 38.46 -10.91 28.40
CA TYR A 62 37.77 -10.77 29.71
C TYR A 62 36.57 -9.80 29.66
N GLY A 63 35.55 -10.09 30.49
CA GLY A 63 34.76 -9.03 31.15
C GLY A 63 33.27 -8.95 30.86
N ARG A 64 32.51 -9.88 31.44
CA ARG A 64 31.06 -9.85 31.65
C ARG A 64 30.68 -8.65 32.55
N GLU A 65 29.60 -7.89 32.26
CA GLU A 65 28.58 -7.53 33.27
C GLU A 65 27.35 -6.76 32.77
N ASN A 66 26.25 -7.01 33.48
CA ASN A 66 24.87 -6.64 33.23
C ASN A 66 24.50 -5.29 33.87
N TYR A 67 23.59 -4.53 33.25
CA TYR A 67 22.87 -3.44 33.93
C TYR A 67 21.38 -3.75 34.10
N LYS A 68 20.98 -3.98 35.36
CA LYS A 68 19.60 -3.92 35.87
C LYS A 68 19.45 -2.64 36.70
N TRP A 69 18.47 -1.81 36.39
CA TRP A 69 18.11 -0.67 37.26
C TRP A 69 16.98 -1.04 38.22
N ARG A 70 17.27 -1.00 39.53
CA ARG A 70 16.30 -1.00 40.63
C ARG A 70 16.34 0.35 41.36
N ARG A 71 15.16 0.80 41.77
CA ARG A 71 14.90 2.04 42.53
C ARG A 71 15.46 1.97 43.95
N HIS A 72 15.90 3.12 44.45
CA HIS A 72 15.83 3.46 45.87
C HIS A 72 15.37 4.91 46.04
N GLY A 73 14.47 5.13 46.99
CA GLY A 73 14.16 6.46 47.52
C GLY A 73 14.70 6.60 48.94
N SER A 74 14.89 7.83 49.40
CA SER A 74 14.65 8.22 50.79
C SER A 74 14.56 9.75 50.93
N ARG A 75 13.84 10.14 51.98
CA ARG A 75 13.32 11.47 52.35
C ARG A 75 14.37 12.32 53.05
N ASN A 76 14.17 13.64 53.06
CA ASN A 76 14.23 14.44 54.29
C ASN A 76 13.43 15.75 54.18
N ALA A 77 12.94 16.20 55.34
CA ALA A 77 11.76 17.03 55.54
C ALA A 77 12.08 18.49 55.89
N ILE A 78 11.17 19.43 55.57
CA ILE A 78 10.96 20.69 56.31
C ILE A 78 9.44 20.98 56.40
N SER A 79 9.00 21.20 57.66
CA SER A 79 7.68 21.63 58.16
C SER A 79 7.54 23.16 58.01
N SER A 80 6.41 23.89 58.03
CA SER A 80 4.95 23.68 58.10
C SER A 80 4.32 25.09 57.89
N ARG A 81 3.08 25.17 57.37
CA ARG A 81 2.07 26.15 57.83
C ARG A 81 0.68 25.79 57.28
N LYS A 82 -0.30 25.86 58.18
CA LYS A 82 -1.71 25.43 58.06
C LYS A 82 -2.53 26.30 57.10
N SER A 83 -3.50 25.72 56.40
CA SER A 83 -4.94 25.80 56.74
C SER A 83 -5.87 25.32 55.61
N LYS A 84 -6.91 24.55 56.01
CA LYS A 84 -8.31 24.43 55.50
C LYS A 84 -8.50 24.20 53.97
N SER A 85 -9.29 23.25 53.46
CA SER A 85 -10.38 22.44 53.99
C SER A 85 -10.83 21.41 52.93
N LEU A 86 -11.31 20.24 53.39
CA LEU A 86 -12.43 19.41 52.87
C LEU A 86 -12.44 19.00 51.38
N SER A 87 -12.70 17.77 50.96
CA SER A 87 -12.69 16.41 51.52
C SER A 87 -13.15 15.54 50.34
N LYS A 88 -12.35 14.51 50.02
CA LYS A 88 -12.73 13.37 49.18
C LYS A 88 -13.99 12.71 49.74
N ASN A 89 -14.75 12.01 48.89
CA ASN A 89 -15.37 10.74 49.30
C ASN A 89 -15.41 9.75 48.14
N TYR A 90 -14.81 8.59 48.41
CA TYR A 90 -14.91 7.34 47.67
C TYR A 90 -16.31 6.75 47.88
N ILE A 91 -16.84 6.04 46.87
CA ILE A 91 -18.04 5.22 47.01
C ILE A 91 -17.62 3.74 47.06
N VAL A 92 -17.93 3.12 48.20
CA VAL A 92 -17.90 1.68 48.47
C VAL A 92 -19.22 1.08 47.99
N CYS A 93 -19.15 -0.11 47.38
CA CYS A 93 -20.31 -0.88 46.92
C CYS A 93 -20.95 -1.65 48.10
N GLY A 94 -22.26 -1.56 48.25
CA GLY A 94 -23.06 -2.34 49.18
C GLY A 94 -24.47 -2.55 48.63
N THR A 95 -24.86 -3.81 48.49
CA THR A 95 -26.18 -4.29 48.07
C THR A 95 -27.16 -4.31 49.26
N VAL A 96 -28.45 -4.01 49.02
CA VAL A 96 -29.67 -4.69 49.53
C VAL A 96 -30.95 -3.98 49.02
N SER A 97 -31.95 -4.79 48.61
CA SER A 97 -33.38 -4.55 48.25
C SER A 97 -34.06 -3.35 48.95
N ARG A 98 -35.12 -2.67 48.44
CA ARG A 98 -36.41 -3.16 47.92
C ARG A 98 -37.24 -1.95 47.42
N SER A 99 -37.93 -2.10 46.28
CA SER A 99 -39.21 -1.48 45.87
C SER A 99 -39.64 -0.12 46.47
N GLN A 100 -39.71 0.91 45.64
CA GLN A 100 -40.88 1.81 45.57
C GLN A 100 -40.99 2.44 44.17
N CYS A 101 -42.17 2.26 43.58
CA CYS A 101 -42.56 2.73 42.25
C CYS A 101 -42.95 4.21 42.33
N LEU A 102 -42.27 5.09 41.59
CA LEU A 102 -42.71 6.45 41.31
C LEU A 102 -42.40 6.83 39.85
N THR A 103 -43.45 6.73 39.04
CA THR A 103 -43.85 7.65 37.96
C THR A 103 -42.78 8.20 37.02
N ASP A 104 -42.75 7.60 35.83
CA ASP A 104 -42.87 8.27 34.53
C ASP A 104 -42.15 9.62 34.34
N ARG A 105 -40.84 9.55 34.03
CA ARG A 105 -40.16 10.55 33.20
C ARG A 105 -39.23 9.84 32.24
N GLN A 106 -39.72 9.52 31.05
CA GLN A 106 -38.84 9.19 29.92
C GLN A 106 -37.97 10.41 29.58
N PRO A 107 -36.62 10.27 29.52
CA PRO A 107 -35.78 11.34 29.02
C PRO A 107 -35.93 11.41 27.48
N LYS A 108 -36.75 12.35 27.00
CA LYS A 108 -36.92 12.73 25.58
C LYS A 108 -35.62 13.26 24.90
N SER A 109 -34.46 13.14 25.54
CA SER A 109 -33.17 13.70 25.09
C SER A 109 -32.36 12.75 24.20
N TYR A 110 -32.57 11.42 24.28
CA TYR A 110 -31.78 10.44 23.51
C TYR A 110 -32.09 10.40 22.00
N SER A 111 -33.26 10.90 21.57
CA SER A 111 -33.70 10.85 20.17
C SER A 111 -32.99 11.89 19.28
N LYS A 112 -32.83 13.13 19.75
CA LYS A 112 -32.18 14.21 18.97
C LYS A 112 -30.69 13.97 18.72
N HIS A 113 -29.98 13.34 19.67
CA HIS A 113 -28.56 13.05 19.51
C HIS A 113 -28.31 12.00 18.41
N ARG A 114 -29.20 11.01 18.28
CA ARG A 114 -29.10 9.93 17.28
C ARG A 114 -29.39 10.45 15.87
N SER A 115 -30.29 11.42 15.71
CA SER A 115 -30.55 12.06 14.41
C SER A 115 -29.39 12.93 13.93
N THR A 116 -28.74 13.67 14.85
CA THR A 116 -27.61 14.54 14.50
C THR A 116 -26.38 13.73 14.10
N VAL A 117 -26.04 12.68 14.85
CA VAL A 117 -24.91 11.79 14.52
C VAL A 117 -25.12 11.10 13.16
N ARG A 118 -26.34 10.63 12.87
CA ARG A 118 -26.68 10.07 11.55
C ARG A 118 -26.53 11.08 10.41
N LYS A 119 -26.88 12.35 10.65
CA LYS A 119 -26.76 13.42 9.64
C LYS A 119 -25.30 13.73 9.34
N THR A 120 -24.45 13.84 10.36
CA THR A 120 -22.99 14.07 10.20
C THR A 120 -22.29 12.88 9.54
N PHE A 121 -22.63 11.63 9.94
CA PHE A 121 -22.09 10.44 9.29
C PHE A 121 -22.45 10.43 7.79
N LYS A 122 -23.73 10.67 7.47
CA LYS A 122 -24.17 10.72 6.07
C LYS A 122 -23.53 11.86 5.29
N GLN A 123 -23.14 12.96 5.94
CA GLN A 123 -22.46 14.08 5.30
C GLN A 123 -20.99 13.78 5.01
N LEU A 124 -20.28 13.10 5.93
CA LEU A 124 -18.86 12.76 5.78
C LEU A 124 -18.60 11.57 4.83
N PHE A 125 -19.59 10.68 4.72
CA PHE A 125 -19.47 9.39 4.05
C PHE A 125 -20.47 9.24 2.89
N ASN A 126 -21.08 10.34 2.45
CA ASN A 126 -21.93 10.35 1.26
C ASN A 126 -21.08 10.04 0.03
N GLY A 127 -21.61 9.26 -0.91
CA GLY A 127 -20.93 8.97 -2.17
C GLY A 127 -19.90 7.83 -2.10
N MET A 128 -19.63 7.27 -0.92
CA MET A 128 -18.84 6.03 -0.84
C MET A 128 -19.60 4.84 -1.45
N PRO A 129 -18.88 3.85 -2.01
CA PRO A 129 -19.50 2.67 -2.58
C PRO A 129 -20.15 1.80 -1.49
N ASN A 130 -21.30 1.20 -1.81
CA ASN A 130 -21.97 0.26 -0.92
C ASN A 130 -21.27 -1.11 -0.87
N HIS A 131 -20.43 -1.40 -1.86
CA HIS A 131 -19.67 -2.63 -1.99
C HIS A 131 -18.26 -2.33 -2.47
N VAL A 132 -17.27 -2.96 -1.84
CA VAL A 132 -15.86 -2.86 -2.24
C VAL A 132 -15.34 -4.23 -2.60
N LYS A 133 -14.76 -4.33 -3.80
CA LYS A 133 -14.04 -5.51 -4.27
C LYS A 133 -12.63 -5.49 -3.72
N ILE A 134 -12.28 -6.49 -2.94
CA ILE A 134 -10.90 -6.70 -2.48
C ILE A 134 -10.18 -7.59 -3.48
N VAL A 135 -9.01 -7.15 -3.93
CA VAL A 135 -8.06 -7.99 -4.69
C VAL A 135 -6.94 -8.39 -3.75
N GLU A 136 -6.94 -9.67 -3.40
CA GLU A 136 -5.94 -10.24 -2.50
C GLU A 136 -4.66 -10.57 -3.28
N VAL A 137 -3.55 -9.89 -2.96
CA VAL A 137 -2.27 -10.05 -3.67
C VAL A 137 -1.24 -10.84 -2.87
N GLY A 138 -1.58 -11.36 -1.69
CA GLY A 138 -0.65 -11.96 -0.76
C GLY A 138 0.10 -13.18 -1.31
N ALA A 139 -0.56 -14.04 -2.09
CA ALA A 139 0.07 -15.23 -2.67
C ALA A 139 1.10 -14.91 -3.77
N ARG A 140 0.99 -13.75 -4.43
CA ARG A 140 1.96 -13.24 -5.41
C ARG A 140 2.85 -12.17 -4.80
N ASP A 141 2.34 -10.95 -4.69
CA ASP A 141 3.09 -9.76 -4.28
C ASP A 141 3.58 -9.87 -2.84
N GLY A 142 2.73 -10.39 -1.95
CA GLY A 142 3.07 -10.58 -0.54
C GLY A 142 4.22 -11.57 -0.34
N LEU A 143 4.20 -12.70 -1.05
CA LEU A 143 5.27 -13.69 -0.96
C LEU A 143 6.52 -13.31 -1.74
N GLN A 144 6.41 -12.52 -2.80
CA GLN A 144 7.48 -12.27 -3.78
C GLN A 144 8.84 -11.91 -3.17
N ASN A 145 8.84 -11.12 -2.11
CA ASN A 145 10.03 -10.60 -1.45
C ASN A 145 10.38 -11.31 -0.13
N GLU A 146 9.73 -12.45 0.15
CA GLU A 146 10.07 -13.29 1.30
C GLU A 146 11.47 -13.89 1.16
N LYS A 147 12.23 -13.87 2.25
CA LYS A 147 13.63 -14.36 2.24
C LYS A 147 13.72 -15.88 2.10
N LYS A 148 12.75 -16.59 2.65
CA LYS A 148 12.69 -18.06 2.62
C LYS A 148 11.75 -18.48 1.51
N THR A 149 12.22 -19.40 0.66
CA THR A 149 11.38 -20.02 -0.36
C THR A 149 10.20 -20.73 0.29
N VAL A 150 9.00 -20.31 -0.06
CA VAL A 150 7.76 -20.95 0.41
C VAL A 150 7.44 -22.11 -0.54
N PRO A 151 7.26 -23.34 -0.05
CA PRO A 151 6.94 -24.49 -0.89
C PRO A 151 5.64 -24.31 -1.67
N THR A 152 5.56 -24.90 -2.87
CA THR A 152 4.39 -24.88 -3.74
C THR A 152 3.11 -25.32 -3.02
N SER A 153 3.17 -26.41 -2.23
CA SER A 153 2.02 -26.92 -1.47
C SER A 153 1.45 -25.89 -0.49
N VAL A 154 2.32 -25.09 0.13
CA VAL A 154 1.93 -24.04 1.08
C VAL A 154 1.29 -22.86 0.36
N LYS A 155 1.79 -22.49 -0.82
CA LYS A 155 1.16 -21.46 -1.67
C LYS A 155 -0.23 -21.89 -2.11
N VAL A 156 -0.38 -23.13 -2.57
CA VAL A 156 -1.67 -23.70 -2.99
C VAL A 156 -2.65 -23.73 -1.83
N GLU A 157 -2.22 -24.20 -0.65
CA GLU A 157 -3.07 -24.21 0.55
C GLU A 157 -3.49 -22.79 0.95
N LEU A 158 -2.56 -21.82 0.91
CA LEU A 158 -2.87 -20.41 1.17
C LEU A 158 -3.95 -19.89 0.20
N ILE A 159 -3.79 -20.10 -1.10
CA ILE A 159 -4.76 -19.66 -2.12
C ILE A 159 -6.14 -20.28 -1.85
N GLN A 160 -6.21 -21.58 -1.57
CA GLN A 160 -7.47 -22.26 -1.26
C GLN A 160 -8.15 -21.65 -0.02
N LYS A 161 -7.38 -21.37 1.04
CA LYS A 161 -7.92 -20.71 2.23
C LYS A 161 -8.44 -19.31 1.89
N LEU A 162 -7.70 -18.51 1.13
CA LEU A 162 -8.10 -17.16 0.72
C LEU A 162 -9.39 -17.16 -0.11
N VAL A 163 -9.50 -18.05 -1.10
CA VAL A 163 -10.74 -18.22 -1.87
C VAL A 163 -11.91 -18.61 -0.96
N SER A 164 -11.68 -19.52 0.00
CA SER A 164 -12.72 -19.95 0.96
C SER A 164 -13.21 -18.85 1.91
N CYS A 165 -12.46 -17.74 2.01
CA CYS A 165 -12.86 -16.54 2.77
C CYS A 165 -13.91 -15.72 2.02
N GLY A 166 -14.23 -16.02 0.76
CA GLY A 166 -15.15 -15.22 -0.07
C GLY A 166 -14.47 -14.06 -0.79
N LEU A 167 -13.13 -14.07 -0.89
CA LEU A 167 -12.38 -13.11 -1.68
C LEU A 167 -12.70 -13.31 -3.18
N PRO A 168 -13.20 -12.28 -3.89
CA PRO A 168 -13.64 -12.43 -5.28
C PRO A 168 -12.48 -12.53 -6.27
N VAL A 169 -11.28 -12.08 -5.88
CA VAL A 169 -10.07 -12.09 -6.69
C VAL A 169 -8.87 -12.40 -5.79
N VAL A 170 -8.07 -13.39 -6.17
CA VAL A 170 -6.81 -13.75 -5.50
C VAL A 170 -5.71 -13.83 -6.56
N GLU A 171 -4.71 -12.96 -6.49
CA GLU A 171 -3.57 -12.99 -7.40
C GLU A 171 -2.61 -14.11 -6.98
N VAL A 172 -2.55 -15.17 -7.79
CA VAL A 172 -2.01 -16.46 -7.34
C VAL A 172 -0.52 -16.64 -7.57
N THR A 173 0.05 -16.03 -8.62
CA THR A 173 1.49 -16.13 -8.94
C THR A 173 1.90 -15.16 -10.06
N GLY A 174 3.15 -15.22 -10.51
CA GLY A 174 3.66 -14.47 -11.67
C GLY A 174 4.60 -15.29 -12.54
N PHE A 175 4.37 -15.26 -13.86
CA PHE A 175 5.21 -15.89 -14.88
C PHE A 175 6.37 -14.97 -15.26
N VAL A 176 7.25 -14.77 -14.29
CA VAL A 176 8.45 -13.93 -14.37
C VAL A 176 9.70 -14.81 -14.48
N SER A 177 10.86 -14.20 -14.71
CA SER A 177 12.13 -14.95 -14.73
C SER A 177 12.47 -15.48 -13.32
N PRO A 178 12.66 -16.80 -13.14
CA PRO A 178 13.08 -17.39 -11.87
C PRO A 178 14.43 -16.85 -11.37
N LYS A 179 15.27 -16.34 -12.28
CA LYS A 179 16.55 -15.71 -11.93
C LYS A 179 16.35 -14.42 -11.13
N TRP A 180 15.33 -13.64 -11.49
CA TRP A 180 15.05 -12.34 -10.87
C TRP A 180 14.13 -12.48 -9.67
N VAL A 181 13.18 -13.42 -9.72
CA VAL A 181 12.22 -13.67 -8.66
C VAL A 181 12.13 -15.18 -8.38
N PRO A 182 13.09 -15.75 -7.63
CA PRO A 182 13.13 -17.18 -7.35
C PRO A 182 11.89 -17.68 -6.63
N GLN A 183 11.26 -16.83 -5.82
CA GLN A 183 10.05 -17.14 -5.08
C GLN A 183 8.88 -17.58 -5.98
N LEU A 184 8.82 -17.10 -7.23
CA LEU A 184 7.73 -17.40 -8.17
C LEU A 184 8.15 -18.41 -9.25
N SER A 185 9.26 -19.13 -9.02
CA SER A 185 9.79 -20.12 -9.97
C SER A 185 8.85 -21.29 -10.25
N ASP A 186 7.97 -21.61 -9.30
CA ASP A 186 6.96 -22.67 -9.35
C ASP A 186 5.60 -22.18 -9.87
N ALA A 187 5.55 -21.05 -10.58
CA ALA A 187 4.30 -20.45 -11.07
C ALA A 187 3.42 -21.41 -11.88
N LYS A 188 4.02 -22.27 -12.71
CA LYS A 188 3.29 -23.28 -13.48
C LYS A 188 2.58 -24.27 -12.55
N ASP A 189 3.31 -24.82 -11.58
CA ASP A 189 2.80 -25.85 -10.68
C ASP A 189 1.72 -25.29 -9.74
N VAL A 190 1.90 -24.05 -9.27
CA VAL A 190 0.87 -23.34 -8.49
C VAL A 190 -0.39 -23.14 -9.34
N MET A 191 -0.26 -22.59 -10.56
CA MET A 191 -1.40 -22.32 -11.43
C MET A 191 -2.15 -23.61 -11.81
N GLU A 192 -1.41 -24.68 -12.14
CA GLU A 192 -2.00 -25.97 -12.49
C GLU A 192 -2.80 -26.58 -11.34
N ALA A 193 -2.36 -26.39 -10.10
CA ALA A 193 -3.05 -26.88 -8.90
C ALA A 193 -4.29 -26.05 -8.51
N VAL A 194 -4.43 -24.80 -9.00
CA VAL A 194 -5.51 -23.88 -8.59
C VAL A 194 -6.44 -23.44 -9.72
N LYS A 195 -6.14 -23.73 -10.99
CA LYS A 195 -6.90 -23.26 -12.17
C LYS A 195 -8.39 -23.61 -12.20
N ASP A 196 -8.76 -24.67 -11.47
CA ASP A 196 -10.12 -25.20 -11.37
C ASP A 196 -10.80 -24.83 -10.03
N LEU A 197 -10.15 -24.01 -9.19
CA LEU A 197 -10.82 -23.45 -8.00
C LEU A 197 -11.93 -22.50 -8.44
N GLU A 198 -13.13 -22.77 -7.93
CA GLU A 198 -14.31 -21.92 -8.14
C GLU A 198 -14.43 -20.85 -7.05
N GLY A 199 -15.26 -19.84 -7.30
CA GLY A 199 -15.58 -18.80 -6.32
C GLY A 199 -14.69 -17.56 -6.35
N ALA A 200 -13.58 -17.57 -7.08
CA ALA A 200 -12.71 -16.41 -7.26
C ALA A 200 -12.08 -16.38 -8.67
N ARG A 201 -11.71 -15.16 -9.11
CA ARG A 201 -10.81 -14.99 -10.25
C ARG A 201 -9.37 -15.09 -9.78
N LEU A 202 -8.51 -15.70 -10.59
CA LEU A 202 -7.13 -16.06 -10.23
C LEU A 202 -6.13 -15.39 -11.18
N PRO A 203 -5.98 -14.05 -11.16
CA PRO A 203 -5.04 -13.37 -12.02
C PRO A 203 -3.59 -13.80 -11.74
N VAL A 204 -2.77 -13.76 -12.79
CA VAL A 204 -1.31 -13.98 -12.70
C VAL A 204 -0.53 -12.86 -13.39
N LEU A 205 0.63 -12.51 -12.85
CA LEU A 205 1.50 -11.47 -13.42
C LEU A 205 2.23 -11.97 -14.67
N THR A 206 2.18 -11.24 -15.77
CA THR A 206 2.84 -11.58 -17.05
C THR A 206 3.59 -10.36 -17.61
N PRO A 207 4.89 -10.16 -17.28
CA PRO A 207 5.64 -8.95 -17.66
C PRO A 207 5.95 -8.82 -19.16
N ASN A 208 5.81 -9.90 -19.94
CA ASN A 208 6.19 -9.96 -21.34
C ASN A 208 5.46 -11.12 -22.05
N MET A 209 5.62 -11.19 -23.37
CA MET A 209 5.00 -12.23 -24.21
C MET A 209 5.34 -13.66 -23.80
N LYS A 210 6.60 -13.93 -23.44
CA LYS A 210 7.01 -15.27 -23.00
C LYS A 210 6.31 -15.69 -21.71
N GLY A 211 6.20 -14.77 -20.75
CA GLY A 211 5.45 -14.98 -19.51
C GLY A 211 3.96 -15.17 -19.77
N PHE A 212 3.39 -14.40 -20.69
CA PHE A 212 1.99 -14.53 -21.11
C PHE A 212 1.69 -15.89 -21.73
N GLU A 213 2.49 -16.34 -22.71
CA GLU A 213 2.34 -17.64 -23.34
C GLU A 213 2.44 -18.79 -22.32
N ALA A 214 3.38 -18.71 -21.39
CA ALA A 214 3.52 -19.69 -20.31
C ALA A 214 2.31 -19.69 -19.36
N ALA A 215 1.76 -18.53 -19.03
CA ALA A 215 0.57 -18.40 -18.20
C ALA A 215 -0.66 -19.03 -18.86
N VAL A 216 -0.86 -18.75 -20.15
CA VAL A 216 -1.95 -19.35 -20.94
C VAL A 216 -1.80 -20.87 -21.01
N ALA A 217 -0.59 -21.36 -21.28
CA ALA A 217 -0.32 -22.80 -21.31
C ALA A 217 -0.57 -23.49 -19.96
N ALA A 218 -0.40 -22.78 -18.84
CA ALA A 218 -0.71 -23.27 -17.50
C ALA A 218 -2.20 -23.16 -17.12
N GLY A 219 -3.04 -22.57 -17.99
CA GLY A 219 -4.49 -22.45 -17.79
C GLY A 219 -4.93 -21.15 -17.10
N ALA A 220 -4.11 -20.11 -17.08
CA ALA A 220 -4.50 -18.80 -16.56
C ALA A 220 -5.67 -18.20 -17.37
N LYS A 221 -6.72 -17.76 -16.67
CA LYS A 221 -7.94 -17.16 -17.25
C LYS A 221 -7.99 -15.64 -17.11
N GLU A 222 -7.06 -15.05 -16.37
CA GLU A 222 -6.90 -13.61 -16.20
C GLU A 222 -5.41 -13.34 -15.98
N VAL A 223 -4.87 -12.26 -16.56
CA VAL A 223 -3.47 -11.89 -16.40
C VAL A 223 -3.31 -10.43 -16.03
N ALA A 224 -2.12 -10.05 -15.58
CA ALA A 224 -1.80 -8.67 -15.26
C ALA A 224 -0.46 -8.21 -15.84
N VAL A 225 -0.39 -6.95 -16.25
CA VAL A 225 0.82 -6.24 -16.64
C VAL A 225 1.10 -5.11 -15.66
N PHE A 226 2.36 -4.67 -15.55
CA PHE A 226 2.73 -3.59 -14.63
C PHE A 226 3.60 -2.56 -15.32
N ALA A 227 3.18 -1.31 -15.34
CA ALA A 227 3.97 -0.17 -15.78
C ALA A 227 4.43 0.66 -14.56
N SER A 228 5.24 1.70 -14.83
CA SER A 228 5.63 2.69 -13.81
C SER A 228 5.32 4.09 -14.30
N ALA A 229 4.97 4.98 -13.37
CA ALA A 229 4.89 6.42 -13.62
C ALA A 229 6.26 7.13 -13.49
N SER A 230 7.34 6.37 -13.20
CA SER A 230 8.70 6.87 -13.06
C SER A 230 9.66 6.19 -14.05
N GLU A 231 10.42 7.00 -14.79
CA GLU A 231 11.40 6.51 -15.78
C GLU A 231 12.55 5.78 -15.10
N SER A 232 13.06 6.35 -14.01
CA SER A 232 14.16 5.76 -13.24
C SER A 232 13.73 4.44 -12.60
N PHE A 233 12.49 4.37 -12.10
CA PHE A 233 11.96 3.12 -11.55
C PHE A 233 11.80 2.06 -12.66
N SER A 234 11.21 2.42 -13.80
CA SER A 234 11.07 1.52 -14.97
C SER A 234 12.43 0.96 -15.41
N LYS A 235 13.43 1.83 -15.58
CA LYS A 235 14.80 1.41 -15.94
C LYS A 235 15.42 0.49 -14.89
N SER A 236 15.26 0.79 -13.61
CA SER A 236 15.82 -0.06 -12.55
C SER A 236 15.13 -1.41 -12.40
N ASN A 237 13.82 -1.49 -12.68
CA ASN A 237 13.00 -2.67 -12.41
C ASN A 237 12.92 -3.60 -13.63
N ILE A 238 12.81 -3.05 -14.84
CA ILE A 238 12.61 -3.83 -16.08
C ILE A 238 13.57 -3.44 -17.22
N ASN A 239 14.58 -2.60 -16.93
CA ASN A 239 15.65 -2.22 -17.85
C ASN A 239 15.14 -1.65 -19.20
N CYS A 240 14.09 -0.83 -19.14
CA CYS A 240 13.56 -0.09 -20.29
C CYS A 240 12.84 1.19 -19.83
N SER A 241 12.62 2.12 -20.76
CA SER A 241 11.80 3.31 -20.52
C SER A 241 10.31 2.95 -20.33
N ILE A 242 9.52 3.92 -19.87
CA ILE A 242 8.07 3.77 -19.78
C ILE A 242 7.49 3.45 -21.16
N GLU A 243 7.89 4.21 -22.19
CA GLU A 243 7.39 4.03 -23.56
C GLU A 243 7.72 2.63 -24.11
N GLU A 244 8.95 2.17 -23.93
CA GLU A 244 9.36 0.83 -24.34
C GLU A 244 8.56 -0.26 -23.61
N SER A 245 8.23 -0.04 -22.33
CA SER A 245 7.39 -0.96 -21.56
C SER A 245 5.95 -1.01 -22.10
N LEU A 246 5.37 0.15 -22.44
CA LEU A 246 4.03 0.25 -23.01
C LEU A 246 3.94 -0.46 -24.36
N VAL A 247 4.96 -0.33 -25.22
CA VAL A 247 5.05 -1.08 -26.47
C VAL A 247 5.04 -2.60 -26.22
N ARG A 248 5.78 -3.08 -25.21
CA ARG A 248 5.76 -4.52 -24.84
C ARG A 248 4.38 -4.95 -24.35
N TYR A 249 3.70 -4.12 -23.56
CA TYR A 249 2.36 -4.44 -23.06
C TYR A 249 1.28 -4.40 -24.14
N ARG A 250 1.43 -3.58 -25.19
CA ARG A 250 0.55 -3.61 -26.38
C ARG A 250 0.57 -4.98 -27.07
N ALA A 251 1.72 -5.64 -27.13
CA ALA A 251 1.81 -7.00 -27.70
C ALA A 251 1.06 -8.04 -26.84
N VAL A 252 1.24 -7.97 -25.51
CA VAL A 252 0.54 -8.86 -24.55
C VAL A 252 -0.97 -8.64 -24.62
N THR A 253 -1.40 -7.38 -24.60
CA THR A 253 -2.83 -7.02 -24.63
C THR A 253 -3.51 -7.40 -25.92
N SER A 254 -2.85 -7.19 -27.06
CA SER A 254 -3.34 -7.66 -28.35
C SER A 254 -3.51 -9.18 -28.39
N SER A 255 -2.59 -9.93 -27.77
CA SER A 255 -2.64 -11.39 -27.75
C SER A 255 -3.72 -11.92 -26.81
N ALA A 256 -3.86 -11.35 -25.61
CA ALA A 256 -4.92 -11.72 -24.68
C ALA A 256 -6.31 -11.38 -25.22
N LYS A 257 -6.46 -10.25 -25.91
CA LYS A 257 -7.72 -9.89 -26.58
C LYS A 257 -8.15 -10.93 -27.61
N LYS A 258 -7.22 -11.48 -28.39
CA LYS A 258 -7.50 -12.57 -29.35
C LYS A 258 -7.98 -13.85 -28.66
N LEU A 259 -7.54 -14.09 -27.43
CA LEU A 259 -7.93 -15.25 -26.61
C LEU A 259 -9.08 -14.95 -25.65
N ALA A 260 -9.66 -13.75 -25.69
CA ALA A 260 -10.67 -13.27 -24.74
C ALA A 260 -10.23 -13.37 -23.26
N ILE A 261 -8.93 -13.24 -22.98
CA ILE A 261 -8.38 -13.24 -21.63
C ILE A 261 -8.36 -11.80 -21.10
N PRO A 262 -9.06 -11.48 -20.00
CA PRO A 262 -9.01 -10.17 -19.37
C PRO A 262 -7.60 -9.85 -18.85
N ILE A 263 -7.22 -8.57 -18.99
CA ILE A 263 -5.95 -8.04 -18.47
C ILE A 263 -6.20 -6.92 -17.49
N ARG A 264 -5.55 -7.03 -16.33
CA ARG A 264 -5.42 -5.95 -15.35
C ARG A 264 -4.11 -5.19 -15.54
N GLY A 265 -4.14 -3.86 -15.42
CA GLY A 265 -2.95 -3.02 -15.47
C GLY A 265 -2.56 -2.53 -14.08
N TYR A 266 -1.27 -2.55 -13.74
CA TYR A 266 -0.74 -1.89 -12.54
C TYR A 266 0.10 -0.67 -12.93
N VAL A 267 0.01 0.41 -12.16
CA VAL A 267 0.90 1.59 -12.27
C VAL A 267 1.65 1.75 -10.96
N SER A 268 2.93 1.37 -10.96
CA SER A 268 3.84 1.60 -9.84
C SER A 268 4.27 3.07 -9.75
N CYS A 269 4.73 3.48 -8.55
CA CYS A 269 5.16 4.86 -8.26
C CYS A 269 4.09 5.92 -8.57
N ALA A 270 2.81 5.61 -8.31
CA ALA A 270 1.71 6.53 -8.58
C ALA A 270 1.77 7.82 -7.74
N ILE A 271 2.52 7.83 -6.63
CA ILE A 271 2.63 8.98 -5.73
C ILE A 271 4.07 9.44 -5.60
N GLY A 272 5.00 8.49 -5.43
CA GLY A 272 6.43 8.77 -5.37
C GLY A 272 7.27 7.60 -5.85
N CYS A 273 8.49 7.94 -6.20
CA CYS A 273 9.54 7.04 -6.62
C CYS A 273 10.70 7.09 -5.62
N PRO A 274 11.30 5.94 -5.25
CA PRO A 274 12.47 5.92 -4.37
C PRO A 274 13.71 6.59 -4.98
N VAL A 275 13.70 6.84 -6.29
CA VAL A 275 14.82 7.47 -7.03
C VAL A 275 14.50 8.91 -7.43
N GLU A 276 13.34 9.16 -8.05
CA GLU A 276 12.96 10.49 -8.55
C GLU A 276 12.26 11.38 -7.52
N GLY A 277 11.85 10.82 -6.38
CA GLY A 277 11.05 11.53 -5.38
C GLY A 277 9.59 11.66 -5.83
N ALA A 278 9.04 12.87 -5.74
CA ALA A 278 7.63 13.10 -6.06
C ALA A 278 7.32 12.85 -7.54
N ILE A 279 6.21 12.15 -7.80
CA ILE A 279 5.72 11.89 -9.17
C ILE A 279 4.51 12.77 -9.45
N SER A 280 4.53 13.46 -10.59
CA SER A 280 3.42 14.31 -11.02
C SER A 280 2.16 13.48 -11.30
N PRO A 281 0.97 13.87 -10.79
CA PRO A 281 -0.31 13.25 -11.15
C PRO A 281 -0.54 13.08 -12.66
N SER A 282 -0.08 14.04 -13.47
CA SER A 282 -0.20 13.96 -14.94
C SER A 282 0.57 12.80 -15.56
N LYS A 283 1.71 12.42 -15.00
CA LYS A 283 2.48 11.24 -15.46
C LYS A 283 1.72 9.95 -15.16
N VAL A 284 1.07 9.88 -14.00
CA VAL A 284 0.25 8.74 -13.60
C VAL A 284 -0.96 8.62 -14.51
N ALA A 285 -1.64 9.74 -14.77
CA ALA A 285 -2.78 9.81 -15.69
C ALA A 285 -2.40 9.37 -17.11
N TYR A 286 -1.23 9.79 -17.62
CA TYR A 286 -0.70 9.32 -18.91
C TYR A 286 -0.59 7.79 -18.96
N VAL A 287 0.13 7.19 -18.02
CA VAL A 287 0.36 5.73 -18.02
C VAL A 287 -0.95 4.96 -17.81
N ALA A 288 -1.82 5.43 -16.92
CA ALA A 288 -3.13 4.83 -16.67
C ALA A 288 -4.02 4.86 -17.93
N LYS A 289 -4.04 5.99 -18.63
CA LYS A 289 -4.76 6.14 -19.90
C LYS A 289 -4.22 5.19 -20.97
N GLU A 290 -2.90 5.12 -21.13
CA GLU A 290 -2.28 4.22 -22.10
C GLU A 290 -2.64 2.74 -21.85
N LEU A 291 -2.58 2.30 -20.59
CA LEU A 291 -2.97 0.94 -20.20
C LEU A 291 -4.46 0.68 -20.43
N HIS A 292 -5.33 1.64 -20.12
CA HIS A 292 -6.77 1.54 -20.34
C HIS A 292 -7.07 1.44 -21.85
N ASP A 293 -6.49 2.31 -22.67
CA ASP A 293 -6.74 2.39 -24.11
C ASP A 293 -6.24 1.15 -24.87
N MET A 294 -5.18 0.49 -24.37
CA MET A 294 -4.74 -0.79 -24.93
C MET A 294 -5.60 -1.99 -24.50
N GLY A 295 -6.60 -1.78 -23.64
CA GLY A 295 -7.61 -2.78 -23.31
C GLY A 295 -7.49 -3.42 -21.93
N CYS A 296 -6.72 -2.85 -21.00
CA CYS A 296 -6.78 -3.26 -19.61
C CYS A 296 -8.17 -2.93 -19.03
N PHE A 297 -8.86 -3.91 -18.46
CA PHE A 297 -10.24 -3.70 -17.97
C PHE A 297 -10.30 -2.96 -16.63
N GLU A 298 -9.18 -2.93 -15.90
CA GLU A 298 -9.02 -2.25 -14.61
C GLU A 298 -7.55 -1.83 -14.43
N ILE A 299 -7.34 -0.63 -13.88
CA ILE A 299 -6.02 -0.05 -13.60
C ILE A 299 -5.85 0.12 -12.09
N SER A 300 -4.87 -0.56 -11.49
CA SER A 300 -4.50 -0.44 -10.09
C SER A 300 -3.36 0.56 -9.90
N LEU A 301 -3.62 1.60 -9.12
CA LEU A 301 -2.72 2.72 -8.87
C LEU A 301 -1.93 2.47 -7.58
N GLY A 302 -0.63 2.22 -7.73
CA GLY A 302 0.25 1.71 -6.68
C GLY A 302 1.12 2.76 -6.00
N ASP A 303 0.96 2.95 -4.69
CA ASP A 303 1.96 3.57 -3.83
C ASP A 303 2.99 2.53 -3.38
N THR A 304 3.94 2.25 -4.27
CA THR A 304 4.92 1.15 -4.14
C THR A 304 5.83 1.25 -2.91
N ILE A 305 6.01 2.45 -2.36
CA ILE A 305 6.91 2.69 -1.22
C ILE A 305 6.15 3.11 0.05
N GLY A 306 4.83 3.31 -0.04
CA GLY A 306 3.97 3.60 1.12
C GLY A 306 4.08 5.03 1.64
N ILE A 307 4.57 5.98 0.82
CA ILE A 307 4.78 7.37 1.24
C ILE A 307 3.57 8.27 1.04
N ALA A 308 2.52 7.75 0.40
CA ALA A 308 1.36 8.54 0.06
C ALA A 308 0.63 9.03 1.31
N THR A 309 0.02 10.20 1.20
CA THR A 309 -0.87 10.76 2.21
C THR A 309 -2.16 11.16 1.52
N PRO A 310 -3.27 11.37 2.25
CA PRO A 310 -4.52 11.78 1.62
C PRO A 310 -4.37 13.04 0.74
N GLY A 311 -3.49 13.97 1.13
CA GLY A 311 -3.21 15.19 0.36
C GLY A 311 -2.46 14.96 -0.96
N THR A 312 -1.76 13.83 -1.14
CA THR A 312 -1.13 13.47 -2.41
C THR A 312 -1.97 12.48 -3.23
N VAL A 313 -2.78 11.64 -2.56
CA VAL A 313 -3.69 10.70 -3.21
C VAL A 313 -4.81 11.42 -3.96
N VAL A 314 -5.41 12.46 -3.37
CA VAL A 314 -6.54 13.18 -3.99
C VAL A 314 -6.15 13.79 -5.35
N PRO A 315 -5.08 14.61 -5.47
CA PRO A 315 -4.70 15.17 -6.78
C PRO A 315 -4.32 14.09 -7.80
N MET A 316 -3.73 12.98 -7.35
CA MET A 316 -3.40 11.85 -8.20
C MET A 316 -4.67 11.21 -8.78
N LEU A 317 -5.65 10.89 -7.93
CA LEU A 317 -6.91 10.30 -8.36
C LEU A 317 -7.72 11.25 -9.25
N GLU A 318 -7.80 12.54 -8.93
CA GLU A 318 -8.47 13.54 -9.77
C GLU A 318 -7.89 13.59 -11.19
N ALA A 319 -6.56 13.60 -11.31
CA ALA A 319 -5.89 13.61 -12.60
C ALA A 319 -6.17 12.32 -13.42
N VAL A 320 -6.18 11.16 -12.76
CA VAL A 320 -6.45 9.88 -13.43
C VAL A 320 -7.93 9.74 -13.80
N MET A 321 -8.84 10.14 -12.92
CA MET A 321 -10.30 10.10 -13.14
C MET A 321 -10.75 11.03 -14.28
N ALA A 322 -9.95 12.04 -14.63
CA ALA A 322 -10.19 12.87 -15.80
C ALA A 322 -9.98 12.14 -17.14
N VAL A 323 -9.29 10.99 -17.13
CA VAL A 323 -8.92 10.25 -18.35
C VAL A 323 -9.32 8.76 -18.34
N VAL A 324 -9.58 8.18 -17.17
CA VAL A 324 -10.04 6.78 -16.99
C VAL A 324 -11.29 6.78 -16.10
N PRO A 325 -12.37 6.06 -16.47
CA PRO A 325 -13.58 5.98 -15.64
C PRO A 325 -13.31 5.42 -14.24
N VAL A 326 -13.93 5.99 -13.21
CA VAL A 326 -13.68 5.63 -11.80
C VAL A 326 -13.94 4.15 -11.50
N GLU A 327 -14.94 3.55 -12.14
CA GLU A 327 -15.30 2.13 -12.01
C GLU A 327 -14.25 1.17 -12.62
N LYS A 328 -13.28 1.72 -13.37
CA LYS A 328 -12.14 1.00 -13.95
C LYS A 328 -10.87 1.20 -13.13
N LEU A 329 -10.94 1.91 -12.01
CA LEU A 329 -9.79 2.21 -11.16
C LEU A 329 -9.80 1.35 -9.89
N ALA A 330 -8.60 0.98 -9.48
CA ALA A 330 -8.30 0.36 -8.21
C ALA A 330 -7.13 1.09 -7.54
N VAL A 331 -7.00 0.92 -6.23
CA VAL A 331 -5.87 1.47 -5.47
C VAL A 331 -5.10 0.36 -4.76
N HIS A 332 -3.79 0.52 -4.72
CA HIS A 332 -2.85 -0.41 -4.10
C HIS A 332 -1.90 0.39 -3.22
N PHE A 333 -2.12 0.34 -1.91
CA PHE A 333 -1.32 1.12 -0.95
C PHE A 333 -0.48 0.19 -0.08
N HIS A 334 0.82 0.48 -0.03
CA HIS A 334 1.70 -0.07 0.99
C HIS A 334 1.52 0.69 2.31
N ASP A 335 1.73 0.00 3.43
CA ASP A 335 1.59 0.55 4.77
C ASP A 335 2.92 0.90 5.45
N THR A 336 3.96 1.15 4.67
CA THR A 336 5.32 1.46 5.17
C THR A 336 5.33 2.56 6.23
N TYR A 337 4.51 3.61 6.03
CA TYR A 337 4.42 4.77 6.92
C TYR A 337 3.08 4.88 7.64
N GLY A 338 2.29 3.79 7.71
CA GLY A 338 0.99 3.78 8.41
C GLY A 338 -0.09 4.64 7.75
N GLN A 339 0.02 4.87 6.43
CA GLN A 339 -0.87 5.76 5.68
C GLN A 339 -1.92 4.99 4.85
N SER A 340 -1.83 3.67 4.76
CA SER A 340 -2.62 2.92 3.78
C SER A 340 -4.13 3.03 4.00
N LEU A 341 -4.62 2.83 5.22
CA LEU A 341 -6.06 2.90 5.52
C LEU A 341 -6.66 4.30 5.34
N SER A 342 -5.91 5.36 5.67
CA SER A 342 -6.37 6.74 5.44
C SER A 342 -6.41 7.06 3.94
N ASN A 343 -5.43 6.56 3.18
CA ASN A 343 -5.40 6.66 1.72
C ASN A 343 -6.54 5.86 1.06
N ILE A 344 -6.87 4.66 1.56
CA ILE A 344 -8.03 3.90 1.11
C ILE A 344 -9.31 4.68 1.42
N LEU A 345 -9.47 5.19 2.65
CA LEU A 345 -10.66 5.91 3.05
C LEU A 345 -10.97 7.09 2.12
N VAL A 346 -9.96 7.91 1.80
CA VAL A 346 -10.16 9.04 0.87
C VAL A 346 -10.42 8.57 -0.56
N SER A 347 -9.82 7.46 -0.99
CA SER A 347 -10.11 6.85 -2.30
C SER A 347 -11.56 6.38 -2.40
N LEU A 348 -12.11 5.77 -1.34
CA LEU A 348 -13.52 5.38 -1.26
C LEU A 348 -14.45 6.60 -1.33
N GLN A 349 -14.08 7.70 -0.68
CA GLN A 349 -14.84 8.96 -0.73
C GLN A 349 -14.86 9.57 -2.14
N LEU A 350 -13.84 9.30 -2.96
CA LEU A 350 -13.79 9.67 -4.38
C LEU A 350 -14.47 8.65 -5.31
N GLY A 351 -15.09 7.61 -4.76
CA GLY A 351 -15.88 6.63 -5.51
C GLY A 351 -15.10 5.40 -5.99
N ILE A 352 -13.80 5.26 -5.62
CA ILE A 352 -13.06 4.03 -5.89
C ILE A 352 -13.70 2.87 -5.12
N SER A 353 -13.97 1.76 -5.81
CA SER A 353 -14.62 0.59 -5.22
C SER A 353 -13.80 -0.70 -5.30
N THR A 354 -12.52 -0.61 -5.69
CA THR A 354 -11.60 -1.74 -5.74
C THR A 354 -10.31 -1.40 -4.98
N VAL A 355 -9.93 -2.28 -4.05
CA VAL A 355 -8.75 -2.10 -3.21
C VAL A 355 -7.90 -3.37 -3.23
N ASP A 356 -6.60 -3.18 -3.44
CA ASP A 356 -5.62 -4.26 -3.35
C ASP A 356 -5.06 -4.33 -1.92
N SER A 357 -4.97 -5.53 -1.39
CA SER A 357 -4.42 -5.77 -0.05
C SER A 357 -3.79 -7.16 0.04
N SER A 358 -3.01 -7.38 1.09
CA SER A 358 -2.26 -8.62 1.28
C SER A 358 -2.56 -9.23 2.63
N VAL A 359 -2.93 -10.51 2.65
CA VAL A 359 -3.20 -11.26 3.89
C VAL A 359 -2.06 -11.10 4.88
N ALA A 360 -2.37 -10.91 6.17
CA ALA A 360 -1.41 -10.70 7.24
C ALA A 360 -0.40 -9.56 7.00
N GLY A 361 -0.68 -8.64 6.08
CA GLY A 361 0.27 -7.59 5.68
C GLY A 361 1.55 -8.17 5.04
N LEU A 362 1.44 -9.28 4.31
CA LEU A 362 2.58 -9.86 3.61
C LEU A 362 3.13 -8.91 2.54
N GLY A 363 4.43 -9.02 2.31
CA GLY A 363 5.15 -8.20 1.35
C GLY A 363 6.27 -7.42 2.02
N GLY A 364 6.71 -6.41 1.30
CA GLY A 364 7.88 -5.60 1.61
C GLY A 364 8.41 -5.02 0.32
N CYS A 365 9.03 -3.84 0.39
CA CYS A 365 9.65 -3.23 -0.78
C CYS A 365 11.17 -3.44 -0.72
N PRO A 366 11.80 -4.12 -1.70
CA PRO A 366 13.25 -4.32 -1.68
C PRO A 366 14.01 -3.00 -1.76
N TYR A 367 13.36 -1.95 -2.27
CA TYR A 367 13.90 -0.60 -2.42
C TYR A 367 13.75 0.28 -1.17
N ALA A 368 12.98 -0.14 -0.16
CA ALA A 368 12.78 0.59 1.08
C ALA A 368 13.15 -0.29 2.29
N LYS A 369 14.36 -0.09 2.83
CA LYS A 369 14.84 -0.80 4.03
C LYS A 369 13.86 -0.54 5.19
N GLY A 370 13.23 -1.61 5.68
CA GLY A 370 12.27 -1.54 6.79
C GLY A 370 10.82 -1.32 6.37
N ALA A 371 10.50 -1.33 5.06
CA ALA A 371 9.12 -1.29 4.61
C ALA A 371 8.33 -2.50 5.08
N THR A 372 7.21 -2.23 5.78
CA THR A 372 6.28 -3.25 6.29
C THR A 372 5.59 -4.00 5.16
N GLY A 373 5.42 -3.37 3.99
CA GLY A 373 4.86 -3.99 2.79
C GLY A 373 3.47 -3.49 2.46
N ASN A 374 2.64 -4.38 1.91
CA ASN A 374 1.24 -4.10 1.57
C ASN A 374 0.39 -3.82 2.81
N VAL A 375 -0.72 -3.09 2.61
CA VAL A 375 -1.79 -3.03 3.61
C VAL A 375 -2.36 -4.42 3.90
N ALA A 376 -2.60 -4.72 5.18
CA ALA A 376 -3.13 -6.01 5.59
C ALA A 376 -4.62 -6.15 5.22
N THR A 377 -5.00 -7.23 4.55
CA THR A 377 -6.39 -7.47 4.12
C THR A 377 -7.37 -7.48 5.30
N GLU A 378 -6.97 -8.04 6.43
CA GLU A 378 -7.76 -8.07 7.66
C GLU A 378 -8.08 -6.66 8.17
N ASP A 379 -7.11 -5.74 8.10
CA ASP A 379 -7.26 -4.36 8.56
C ASP A 379 -8.21 -3.59 7.62
N VAL A 380 -8.12 -3.85 6.31
CA VAL A 380 -9.05 -3.30 5.31
C VAL A 380 -10.47 -3.81 5.54
N VAL A 381 -10.66 -5.13 5.69
CA VAL A 381 -11.97 -5.74 5.95
C VAL A 381 -12.56 -5.21 7.27
N TYR A 382 -11.73 -5.08 8.31
CA TYR A 382 -12.16 -4.52 9.59
C TYR A 382 -12.70 -3.09 9.45
N MET A 383 -11.96 -2.23 8.74
CA MET A 383 -12.41 -0.86 8.46
C MET A 383 -13.71 -0.84 7.64
N LEU A 384 -13.79 -1.61 6.55
CA LEU A 384 -14.96 -1.65 5.66
C LEU A 384 -16.21 -2.15 6.38
N ASN A 385 -16.08 -3.19 7.21
CA ASN A 385 -17.17 -3.67 8.07
C ASN A 385 -17.64 -2.58 9.05
N GLY A 386 -16.71 -1.86 9.68
CA GLY A 386 -17.01 -0.74 10.57
C GLY A 386 -17.72 0.43 9.88
N LEU A 387 -17.40 0.67 8.60
CA LEU A 387 -18.08 1.65 7.74
C LEU A 387 -19.43 1.16 7.21
N GLY A 388 -19.76 -0.12 7.38
CA GLY A 388 -20.97 -0.74 6.84
C GLY A 388 -20.91 -1.02 5.33
N ILE A 389 -19.72 -1.06 4.74
CA ILE A 389 -19.50 -1.37 3.33
C ILE A 389 -19.37 -2.89 3.16
N LYS A 390 -20.07 -3.47 2.18
CA LYS A 390 -20.05 -4.91 1.94
C LYS A 390 -18.80 -5.34 1.17
N THR A 391 -18.16 -6.44 1.58
CA THR A 391 -17.04 -7.06 0.84
C THR A 391 -17.28 -8.53 0.47
N ASN A 392 -18.24 -9.19 1.12
CA ASN A 392 -18.48 -10.64 1.09
C ASN A 392 -17.35 -11.50 1.71
N VAL A 393 -16.38 -10.87 2.37
CA VAL A 393 -15.25 -11.57 3.00
C VAL A 393 -15.57 -11.98 4.43
N ASP A 394 -15.38 -13.26 4.74
CA ASP A 394 -15.42 -13.81 6.09
C ASP A 394 -14.11 -13.50 6.83
N LEU A 395 -14.17 -12.52 7.72
CA LEU A 395 -13.02 -12.08 8.50
C LEU A 395 -12.43 -13.20 9.37
N GLN A 396 -13.25 -14.11 9.91
CA GLN A 396 -12.74 -15.18 10.78
C GLN A 396 -11.91 -16.19 9.99
N LYS A 397 -12.38 -16.58 8.80
CA LYS A 397 -11.59 -17.43 7.90
C LYS A 397 -10.32 -16.74 7.42
N LEU A 398 -10.39 -15.44 7.17
CA LEU A 398 -9.23 -14.66 6.75
C LEU A 398 -8.16 -14.61 7.84
N LEU A 399 -8.55 -14.45 9.11
CA LEU A 399 -7.64 -14.53 10.26
C LEU A 399 -6.91 -15.88 10.32
N VAL A 400 -7.62 -16.99 10.07
CA VAL A 400 -7.04 -18.33 10.03
C VAL A 400 -6.05 -18.48 8.86
N ALA A 401 -6.37 -17.93 7.69
CA ALA A 401 -5.47 -17.92 6.53
C ALA A 401 -4.18 -17.12 6.82
N GLY A 402 -4.31 -15.94 7.41
CA GLY A 402 -3.20 -15.09 7.81
C GLY A 402 -2.32 -15.73 8.90
N GLU A 403 -2.93 -16.40 9.87
CA GLU A 403 -2.21 -17.13 10.90
C GLU A 403 -1.42 -18.32 10.31
N PHE A 404 -2.04 -19.07 9.38
CA PHE A 404 -1.39 -20.20 8.70
C PHE A 404 -0.08 -19.78 8.02
N ILE A 405 -0.11 -18.73 7.19
CA ILE A 405 1.08 -18.28 6.47
C ILE A 405 2.10 -17.61 7.40
N SER A 406 1.64 -16.84 8.40
CA SER A 406 2.51 -16.24 9.41
C SER A 406 3.29 -17.31 10.19
N LYS A 407 2.62 -18.40 10.60
CA LYS A 407 3.25 -19.56 11.24
C LYS A 407 4.29 -20.22 10.33
N HIS A 408 3.97 -20.42 9.05
CA HIS A 408 4.91 -21.01 8.10
C HIS A 408 6.17 -20.15 7.90
N LEU A 409 6.00 -18.83 7.80
CA LEU A 409 7.12 -17.88 7.68
C LEU A 409 7.90 -17.70 8.99
N GLY A 410 7.33 -18.10 10.12
CA GLY A 410 7.92 -17.94 11.45
C GLY A 410 7.98 -16.48 11.90
N ARG A 411 7.03 -15.65 11.47
CA ARG A 411 6.93 -14.23 11.85
C ARG A 411 5.50 -13.88 12.29
N PRO A 412 5.30 -12.92 13.21
CA PRO A 412 3.97 -12.46 13.56
C PRO A 412 3.27 -11.80 12.37
N SER A 413 1.93 -11.82 12.38
CA SER A 413 1.12 -11.09 11.40
C SER A 413 1.41 -9.59 11.44
N GLY A 414 1.44 -8.95 10.27
CA GLY A 414 1.50 -7.49 10.13
C GLY A 414 0.15 -6.82 10.39
N SER A 415 -0.96 -7.56 10.32
CA SER A 415 -2.30 -7.04 10.59
C SER A 415 -2.48 -6.66 12.06
N LYS A 416 -2.90 -5.42 12.31
CA LYS A 416 -3.24 -4.95 13.66
C LYS A 416 -4.56 -5.55 14.15
N ALA A 417 -5.55 -5.68 13.26
CA ALA A 417 -6.81 -6.33 13.58
C ALA A 417 -6.59 -7.79 13.97
N ALA A 418 -5.76 -8.53 13.24
CA ALA A 418 -5.47 -9.92 13.54
C ALA A 418 -4.78 -10.10 14.89
N ILE A 419 -3.77 -9.28 15.19
CA ILE A 419 -3.10 -9.32 16.51
C ILE A 419 -4.10 -9.11 17.64
N ALA A 420 -4.96 -8.10 17.54
CA ALA A 420 -5.93 -7.78 18.59
C ALA A 420 -7.02 -8.85 18.74
N LEU A 421 -7.56 -9.34 17.62
CA LEU A 421 -8.64 -10.33 17.61
C LEU A 421 -8.18 -11.72 18.04
N SER A 422 -6.96 -12.13 17.69
CA SER A 422 -6.37 -13.40 18.14
C SER A 422 -5.97 -13.39 19.62
N GLY A 423 -5.65 -12.23 20.19
CA GLY A 423 -5.40 -12.09 21.62
C GLY A 423 -6.67 -12.29 22.46
N ALA A 424 -7.81 -11.77 21.98
CA ALA A 424 -9.08 -11.86 22.69
C ALA A 424 -9.65 -13.29 22.74
N THR A 425 -9.43 -14.11 21.70
CA THR A 425 -9.90 -15.51 21.66
C THR A 425 -9.09 -16.42 22.59
N ALA A 426 -7.80 -16.16 22.76
CA ALA A 426 -6.95 -16.92 23.67
C ALA A 426 -7.36 -16.73 25.14
N ASP A 427 -7.80 -15.53 25.53
CA ASP A 427 -8.26 -15.26 26.90
C ASP A 427 -9.69 -15.77 27.16
N ALA A 428 -10.57 -15.78 26.15
CA ALA A 428 -11.90 -16.38 26.27
C ALA A 428 -11.86 -17.91 26.44
N SER A 429 -10.81 -18.58 25.96
CA SER A 429 -10.60 -20.03 26.14
C SER A 429 -10.02 -20.43 27.50
N LYS A 430 -9.61 -19.44 28.33
CA LYS A 430 -9.05 -19.63 29.67
C LYS A 430 -10.04 -19.30 30.80
N MET A 431 -11.23 -18.80 30.46
CA MET A 431 -12.37 -18.66 31.37
C MET A 431 -13.29 -19.86 31.21
#